data_AF-A0A8X7NMN5-F1
#
_entry.id   AF-A0A8X7NMN5-F1
#
_cell.length_a   1.000
_cell.length_b   1.000
_cell.length_c   1.000
_cell.angle_alpha   90.00
_cell.angle_beta   90.00
_cell.angle_gamma   90.00
#
_symmetry.space_group_name_H-M   'P 1'
#
loop_
_entity.id
_entity.type
_entity.pdbx_description
1 polymer ?
#
loop_
_entity_poly.entity_id
_entity_poly.type
_entity_poly.pdbx_seq_one_letter_code
_entity_poly.pdbx_strand_id
1 'polypeptide(L)'
;MSNENQKDPPATKVTDPKQLTTIYKKNGTFDAKRKELLSNFKQSETCQNLLLKLQIMVESKVKADPSILMKNKGKTAALIQGEIVNQSNSKDNATSTIHHGSKEDTGILSIVDKDIQENIIDSSQFHESLKEELMDVQRKLMGISDDEFETMKQELRVKKEKQEQEEAIKRQVRLEKDKNELDYRNNFRIKEMTNGRVHANAATAHRVHKVPRINLKSKNASGGDSPSEAKVEKKKVTKMMY
;
A
#
# COMPACT_ATOMS: atom_id res chain seq x y z
N MET A 1 -29.28 32.41 47.24
CA MET A 1 -27.84 32.31 47.57
C MET A 1 -27.16 31.65 46.40
N SER A 2 -26.03 32.20 45.95
CA SER A 2 -25.20 31.62 44.89
C SER A 2 -24.36 30.46 45.44
N ASN A 3 -24.04 29.49 44.60
CA ASN A 3 -22.85 28.66 44.75
C ASN A 3 -22.15 28.64 43.39
N GLU A 4 -20.88 29.04 43.37
CA GLU A 4 -20.11 29.24 42.14
C GLU A 4 -19.26 28.02 41.78
N ASN A 5 -18.66 28.06 40.59
CA ASN A 5 -17.44 27.31 40.25
C ASN A 5 -17.51 25.77 40.38
N GLN A 6 -18.37 25.12 39.60
CA GLN A 6 -17.83 24.05 38.75
C GLN A 6 -17.13 24.73 37.57
N LYS A 7 -15.82 24.91 37.72
CA LYS A 7 -14.96 25.44 36.65
C LYS A 7 -14.54 24.27 35.78
N ASP A 8 -15.21 24.11 34.64
CA ASP A 8 -14.85 23.10 33.65
C ASP A 8 -13.36 23.18 33.28
N PRO A 9 -12.71 22.04 33.01
CA PRO A 9 -11.30 22.01 32.65
C PRO A 9 -11.08 22.85 31.38
N PRO A 10 -10.05 23.72 31.33
CA PRO A 10 -9.86 24.63 30.21
C PRO A 10 -9.67 23.83 28.91
N ALA A 11 -10.45 24.17 27.89
CA ALA A 11 -10.48 23.47 26.60
C ALA A 11 -9.09 23.35 25.96
N THR A 12 -8.43 22.21 26.19
CA THR A 12 -7.07 21.96 25.69
C THR A 12 -7.13 21.64 24.21
N LYS A 13 -6.84 22.65 23.38
CA LYS A 13 -6.69 22.49 21.92
C LYS A 13 -5.63 21.44 21.60
N VAL A 14 -6.07 20.23 21.26
CA VAL A 14 -5.21 19.09 20.95
C VAL A 14 -4.44 19.40 19.66
N THR A 15 -3.18 19.80 19.81
CA THR A 15 -2.36 20.33 18.70
C THR A 15 -1.39 19.29 18.14
N ASP A 16 -1.15 18.19 18.87
CA ASP A 16 -0.27 17.09 18.47
C ASP A 16 -1.08 15.77 18.35
N PRO A 17 -1.05 15.06 17.20
CA PRO A 17 -1.73 13.77 17.04
C PRO A 17 -1.29 12.68 18.05
N LYS A 18 -0.09 12.78 18.63
CA LYS A 18 0.36 11.88 19.70
C LYS A 18 -0.43 12.09 21.00
N GLN A 19 -0.87 13.31 21.28
CA GLN A 19 -1.75 13.61 22.43
C GLN A 19 -3.12 12.97 22.21
N LEU A 20 -3.74 13.15 21.03
CA LEU A 20 -5.02 12.52 20.70
C LEU A 20 -4.92 10.98 20.78
N THR A 21 -3.85 10.39 20.23
CA THR A 21 -3.56 8.96 20.32
C THR A 21 -3.44 8.47 21.77
N THR A 22 -2.80 9.26 22.64
CA THR A 22 -2.63 8.94 24.06
C THR A 22 -3.97 8.98 24.80
N ILE A 23 -4.82 9.95 24.48
CA ILE A 23 -6.13 10.11 25.12
C ILE A 23 -7.12 9.03 24.64
N TYR A 24 -7.18 8.75 23.33
CA TYR A 24 -7.97 7.63 22.78
C TYR A 24 -7.58 6.27 23.41
N LYS A 25 -6.30 6.06 23.72
CA LYS A 25 -5.84 4.87 24.46
C LYS A 25 -6.23 4.88 25.95
N LYS A 26 -6.19 6.04 26.61
CA LYS A 26 -6.56 6.19 28.04
C LYS A 26 -8.07 6.11 28.28
N ASN A 27 -8.89 6.58 27.34
CA ASN A 27 -10.35 6.64 27.46
C ASN A 27 -11.03 5.27 27.29
N GLY A 28 -10.28 4.18 27.12
CA GLY A 28 -10.80 2.81 27.01
C GLY A 28 -11.42 2.46 25.65
N THR A 29 -11.72 3.43 24.78
CA THR A 29 -12.27 3.20 23.43
C THR A 29 -11.37 2.29 22.59
N PHE A 30 -10.05 2.49 22.63
CA PHE A 30 -9.08 1.59 21.99
C PHE A 30 -9.23 0.12 22.44
N ASP A 31 -9.41 -0.13 23.74
CA ASP A 31 -9.52 -1.49 24.27
C ASP A 31 -10.92 -2.09 24.02
N ALA A 32 -11.97 -1.27 23.99
CA ALA A 32 -13.29 -1.66 23.52
C ALA A 32 -13.25 -2.10 22.04
N LYS A 33 -12.65 -1.30 21.15
CA LYS A 33 -12.49 -1.66 19.73
C LYS A 33 -11.64 -2.90 19.53
N ARG A 34 -10.57 -3.06 20.31
CA ARG A 34 -9.75 -4.28 20.33
C ARG A 34 -10.54 -5.52 20.75
N LYS A 35 -11.44 -5.40 21.74
CA LYS A 35 -12.34 -6.49 22.18
C LYS A 35 -13.40 -6.82 21.13
N GLU A 36 -13.97 -5.81 20.48
CA GLU A 36 -14.89 -5.95 19.35
C GLU A 36 -14.24 -6.72 18.21
N LEU A 37 -13.08 -6.26 17.71
CA LEU A 37 -12.32 -6.92 16.64
C LEU A 37 -11.97 -8.38 16.99
N LEU A 38 -11.54 -8.65 18.22
CA LEU A 38 -11.26 -10.02 18.69
C LEU A 38 -12.54 -10.89 18.80
N SER A 39 -13.69 -10.30 19.11
CA SER A 39 -14.98 -11.01 19.11
C SER A 39 -15.44 -11.34 17.69
N ASN A 40 -15.33 -10.37 16.77
CA ASN A 40 -15.71 -10.52 15.38
C ASN A 40 -14.80 -11.57 14.69
N PHE A 41 -13.49 -11.52 14.92
CA PHE A 41 -12.55 -12.55 14.46
C PHE A 41 -12.92 -13.95 14.98
N LYS A 42 -13.26 -14.10 16.27
CA LYS A 42 -13.69 -15.41 16.81
C LYS A 42 -14.94 -15.99 16.17
N GLN A 43 -15.78 -15.15 15.56
CA GLN A 43 -17.00 -15.54 14.85
C GLN A 43 -16.78 -15.68 13.34
N SER A 44 -15.68 -15.15 12.79
CA SER A 44 -15.42 -15.15 11.34
C SER A 44 -15.00 -16.53 10.82
N GLU A 45 -15.21 -16.73 9.53
CA GLU A 45 -14.76 -17.93 8.81
C GLU A 45 -13.23 -18.10 8.92
N THR A 46 -12.46 -17.01 8.95
CA THR A 46 -11.00 -17.02 9.15
C THR A 46 -10.58 -17.77 10.41
N CYS A 47 -11.26 -17.57 11.53
CA CYS A 47 -10.95 -18.28 12.78
C CYS A 47 -11.29 -19.79 12.67
N GLN A 48 -12.37 -20.14 11.96
CA GLN A 48 -12.74 -21.53 11.69
C GLN A 48 -11.70 -22.22 10.78
N ASN A 49 -11.27 -21.53 9.72
CA ASN A 49 -10.22 -21.98 8.80
C ASN A 49 -8.85 -22.11 9.50
N LEU A 50 -8.52 -21.20 10.42
CA LEU A 50 -7.33 -21.29 11.28
C LEU A 50 -7.39 -22.54 12.19
N LEU A 51 -8.53 -22.78 12.85
CA LEU A 51 -8.74 -23.96 13.71
C LEU A 51 -8.64 -25.27 12.92
N LEU A 52 -9.18 -25.30 11.70
CA LEU A 52 -9.08 -26.45 10.80
C LEU A 52 -7.61 -26.70 10.37
N LYS A 53 -6.87 -25.66 9.95
CA LYS A 53 -5.43 -25.79 9.62
C LYS A 53 -4.62 -26.22 10.84
N LEU A 54 -4.98 -25.77 12.06
CA LEU A 54 -4.34 -26.19 13.32
C LEU A 54 -4.60 -27.67 13.60
N GLN A 55 -5.84 -28.14 13.47
CA GLN A 55 -6.20 -29.55 13.67
C GLN A 55 -5.44 -30.45 12.69
N ILE A 56 -5.47 -30.16 11.39
CA ILE A 56 -4.79 -30.96 10.35
C ILE A 56 -3.29 -31.05 10.63
N MET A 57 -2.66 -29.95 11.03
CA MET A 57 -1.23 -29.92 11.38
C MET A 57 -0.92 -30.74 12.65
N VAL A 58 -1.74 -30.63 13.70
CA VAL A 58 -1.57 -31.42 14.94
C VAL A 58 -1.78 -32.91 14.66
N GLU A 59 -2.82 -33.28 13.91
CA GLU A 59 -3.04 -34.65 13.46
C GLU A 59 -1.86 -35.20 12.65
N SER A 60 -1.28 -34.39 11.76
CA SER A 60 -0.09 -34.77 10.99
C SER A 60 1.11 -35.06 11.91
N LYS A 61 1.39 -34.17 12.88
CA LYS A 61 2.48 -34.38 13.87
C LYS A 61 2.21 -35.60 14.77
N VAL A 62 0.96 -35.85 15.17
CA VAL A 62 0.55 -37.05 15.94
C VAL A 62 0.68 -38.35 15.13
N LYS A 63 0.34 -38.32 13.83
CA LYS A 63 0.55 -39.46 12.91
C LYS A 63 2.03 -39.75 12.68
N ALA A 64 2.89 -38.74 12.72
CA ALA A 64 4.35 -38.87 12.58
C ALA A 64 5.06 -39.35 13.87
N ASP A 65 4.63 -38.91 15.05
CA ASP A 65 5.08 -39.44 16.35
C ASP A 65 3.89 -39.69 17.29
N PRO A 66 3.33 -40.92 17.31
CA PRO A 66 2.23 -41.27 18.22
C PRO A 66 2.58 -41.11 19.71
N SER A 67 3.87 -41.12 20.09
CA SER A 67 4.28 -40.94 21.48
C SER A 67 4.05 -39.51 22.00
N ILE A 68 3.77 -38.54 21.12
CA ILE A 68 3.24 -37.20 21.48
C ILE A 68 2.03 -37.27 22.42
N LEU A 69 1.16 -38.27 22.24
CA LEU A 69 -0.05 -38.48 23.05
C LEU A 69 0.26 -39.08 24.43
N MET A 70 1.39 -39.78 24.57
CA MET A 70 1.85 -40.43 25.81
C MET A 70 2.77 -39.52 26.64
N LYS A 71 3.40 -38.52 25.99
CA LYS A 71 4.20 -37.48 26.64
C LYS A 71 3.32 -36.50 27.43
N ASN A 72 3.92 -35.73 28.33
CA ASN A 72 3.18 -34.73 29.12
C ASN A 72 2.54 -33.68 28.20
N LYS A 73 1.19 -33.67 28.15
CA LYS A 73 0.37 -32.84 27.25
C LYS A 73 0.77 -31.36 27.25
N GLY A 74 1.10 -30.79 28.41
CA GLY A 74 1.51 -29.38 28.53
C GLY A 74 2.87 -29.10 27.88
N LYS A 75 3.87 -29.99 28.11
CA LYS A 75 5.19 -29.87 27.46
C LYS A 75 5.07 -30.03 25.93
N THR A 76 4.25 -30.98 25.48
CA THR A 76 4.06 -31.21 24.04
C THR A 76 3.31 -30.05 23.36
N ALA A 77 2.28 -29.49 24.01
CA ALA A 77 1.59 -28.30 23.51
C ALA A 77 2.53 -27.09 23.40
N ALA A 78 3.40 -26.86 24.38
CA ALA A 78 4.38 -25.78 24.35
C ALA A 78 5.40 -25.94 23.20
N LEU A 79 5.84 -27.17 22.90
CA LEU A 79 6.70 -27.45 21.74
C LEU A 79 6.00 -27.17 20.41
N ILE A 80 4.72 -27.58 20.27
CA ILE A 80 3.91 -27.30 19.07
C ILE A 80 3.68 -25.79 18.91
N GLN A 81 3.44 -25.06 19.99
CA GLN A 81 3.30 -23.59 19.98
C GLN A 81 4.61 -22.89 19.59
N GLY A 82 5.76 -23.34 20.12
CA GLY A 82 7.07 -22.81 19.74
C GLY A 82 7.40 -23.03 18.26
N GLU A 83 7.10 -24.22 17.73
CA GLU A 83 7.22 -24.56 16.31
C GLU A 83 6.37 -23.61 15.42
N ILE A 84 5.11 -23.38 15.79
CA ILE A 84 4.20 -22.46 15.08
C ILE A 84 4.79 -21.05 14.97
N VAL A 85 5.30 -20.51 16.09
CA VAL A 85 5.84 -19.14 16.16
C VAL A 85 7.21 -19.04 15.46
N ASN A 86 8.02 -20.10 15.50
CA ASN A 86 9.26 -20.13 14.74
C ASN A 86 9.00 -20.15 13.23
N GLN A 87 7.96 -20.84 12.76
CA GLN A 87 7.60 -20.88 11.34
C GLN A 87 7.11 -19.53 10.80
N SER A 88 6.40 -18.71 11.60
CA SER A 88 6.08 -17.33 11.20
C SER A 88 7.33 -16.45 11.14
N ASN A 89 8.12 -16.45 12.23
CA ASN A 89 9.20 -15.47 12.43
C ASN A 89 10.43 -15.74 11.53
N SER A 90 10.56 -16.96 10.99
CA SER A 90 11.67 -17.33 10.10
C SER A 90 11.66 -16.60 8.75
N LYS A 91 10.60 -15.85 8.42
CA LYS A 91 10.50 -15.06 7.18
C LYS A 91 11.19 -13.69 7.25
N ASP A 92 11.27 -13.07 8.42
CA ASP A 92 11.70 -11.65 8.54
C ASP A 92 13.18 -11.42 8.24
N ASN A 93 14.01 -12.48 8.28
CA ASN A 93 15.41 -12.46 7.82
C ASN A 93 15.58 -12.88 6.34
N ALA A 94 14.53 -13.31 5.65
CA ALA A 94 14.61 -13.96 4.34
C ALA A 94 14.38 -13.01 3.14
N THR A 95 14.95 -11.80 3.21
CA THR A 95 15.09 -10.79 2.13
C THR A 95 13.81 -10.29 1.44
N SER A 96 13.67 -8.98 1.36
CA SER A 96 12.59 -8.27 0.65
C SER A 96 12.71 -8.30 -0.89
N THR A 97 12.83 -9.48 -1.50
CA THR A 97 12.72 -9.65 -2.97
C THR A 97 11.26 -9.79 -3.38
N ILE A 98 10.71 -8.70 -3.92
CA ILE A 98 9.34 -8.62 -4.44
C ILE A 98 9.16 -9.63 -5.58
N HIS A 99 8.48 -10.75 -5.30
CA HIS A 99 8.04 -11.72 -6.30
C HIS A 99 6.51 -11.79 -6.32
N HIS A 100 5.94 -11.11 -7.30
CA HIS A 100 4.50 -11.14 -7.57
C HIS A 100 4.16 -12.42 -8.35
N GLY A 101 3.98 -13.53 -7.62
CA GLY A 101 3.64 -14.84 -8.19
C GLY A 101 4.06 -16.00 -7.28
N SER A 102 3.07 -16.79 -6.85
CA SER A 102 3.19 -18.13 -6.25
C SER A 102 4.40 -18.40 -5.34
N LYS A 103 4.26 -18.09 -4.04
CA LYS A 103 4.89 -18.85 -2.95
C LYS A 103 3.80 -19.25 -1.97
N GLU A 104 3.79 -20.52 -1.58
CA GLU A 104 2.71 -21.16 -0.81
C GLU A 104 2.55 -20.57 0.59
N ASP A 105 1.38 -20.81 1.22
CA ASP A 105 0.97 -20.33 2.56
C ASP A 105 1.77 -20.96 3.71
N THR A 106 3.05 -20.61 3.70
CA THR A 106 4.20 -21.14 4.48
C THR A 106 4.20 -20.69 5.94
N GLY A 107 3.02 -20.45 6.50
CA GLY A 107 2.78 -20.19 7.91
C GLY A 107 1.31 -20.48 8.22
N ILE A 108 1.02 -20.82 9.47
CA ILE A 108 -0.37 -20.95 9.93
C ILE A 108 -0.95 -19.60 10.35
N LEU A 109 -0.12 -18.70 10.88
CA LEU A 109 -0.52 -17.36 11.31
C LEU A 109 -0.78 -16.39 10.15
N SER A 110 -0.25 -16.64 8.94
CA SER A 110 -0.46 -15.76 7.78
C SER A 110 -1.91 -15.65 7.31
N ILE A 111 -2.77 -16.57 7.75
CA ILE A 111 -4.24 -16.47 7.60
C ILE A 111 -4.78 -15.31 8.44
N VAL A 112 -4.28 -15.15 9.67
CA VAL A 112 -4.64 -14.07 10.60
C VAL A 112 -4.00 -12.75 10.18
N ASP A 113 -2.74 -12.78 9.76
CA ASP A 113 -2.02 -11.58 9.28
C ASP A 113 -2.74 -10.98 8.05
N LYS A 114 -3.23 -11.85 7.14
CA LYS A 114 -4.03 -11.43 5.99
C LYS A 114 -5.40 -10.86 6.39
N ASP A 115 -6.11 -11.48 7.32
CA ASP A 115 -7.39 -10.99 7.83
C ASP A 115 -7.25 -9.62 8.52
N ILE A 116 -6.18 -9.43 9.31
CA ILE A 116 -5.81 -8.12 9.88
C ILE A 116 -5.54 -7.10 8.77
N GLN A 117 -4.78 -7.49 7.73
CA GLN A 117 -4.49 -6.62 6.60
C GLN A 117 -5.78 -6.17 5.88
N GLU A 118 -6.64 -7.11 5.49
CA GLU A 118 -7.87 -6.83 4.73
C GLU A 118 -8.94 -6.11 5.59
N ASN A 119 -9.16 -6.52 6.84
CA ASN A 119 -10.23 -5.98 7.69
C ASN A 119 -9.86 -4.73 8.51
N ILE A 120 -8.57 -4.44 8.72
CA ILE A 120 -8.10 -3.37 9.62
C ILE A 120 -7.12 -2.41 8.93
N ILE A 121 -6.16 -2.91 8.15
CA ILE A 121 -5.11 -2.05 7.55
C ILE A 121 -5.56 -1.41 6.23
N ASP A 122 -6.23 -2.17 5.36
CA ASP A 122 -6.71 -1.69 4.05
C ASP A 122 -8.22 -1.36 4.05
N SER A 123 -8.94 -1.69 5.13
CA SER A 123 -10.38 -1.42 5.28
C SER A 123 -10.69 0.06 5.44
N SER A 124 -11.16 0.68 4.36
CA SER A 124 -11.63 2.08 4.38
C SER A 124 -12.73 2.32 5.41
N GLN A 125 -13.68 1.39 5.55
CA GLN A 125 -14.76 1.46 6.54
C GLN A 125 -14.23 1.47 7.98
N PHE A 126 -13.20 0.68 8.28
CA PHE A 126 -12.56 0.70 9.59
C PHE A 126 -11.92 2.06 9.87
N HIS A 127 -11.14 2.59 8.92
CA HIS A 127 -10.51 3.91 9.05
C HIS A 127 -11.50 5.06 9.16
N GLU A 128 -12.62 5.02 8.45
CA GLU A 128 -13.68 6.01 8.58
C GLU A 128 -14.35 5.94 9.96
N SER A 129 -14.65 4.74 10.47
CA SER A 129 -15.20 4.58 11.83
C SER A 129 -14.24 5.08 12.91
N LEU A 130 -12.95 4.72 12.81
CA LEU A 130 -11.90 5.18 13.73
C LEU A 130 -11.70 6.70 13.65
N LYS A 131 -11.84 7.30 12.46
CA LYS A 131 -11.79 8.75 12.28
C LYS A 131 -12.98 9.43 12.95
N GLU A 132 -14.20 8.90 12.83
CA GLU A 132 -15.36 9.45 13.56
C GLU A 132 -15.17 9.33 15.08
N GLU A 133 -14.71 8.19 15.61
CA GLU A 133 -14.37 8.03 17.03
C GLU A 133 -13.31 9.04 17.52
N LEU A 134 -12.26 9.28 16.73
CA LEU A 134 -11.20 10.24 17.07
C LEU A 134 -11.69 11.70 17.02
N MET A 135 -12.56 12.05 16.08
CA MET A 135 -13.21 13.37 16.05
C MET A 135 -14.14 13.57 17.25
N ASP A 136 -14.84 12.52 17.69
CA ASP A 136 -15.69 12.53 18.89
C ASP A 136 -14.89 12.72 20.18
N VAL A 137 -13.71 12.08 20.29
CA VAL A 137 -12.76 12.33 21.38
C VAL A 137 -12.21 13.76 21.32
N GLN A 138 -11.92 14.28 20.12
CA GLN A 138 -11.47 15.67 19.96
C GLN A 138 -12.56 16.70 20.31
N ARG A 139 -13.85 16.46 19.99
CA ARG A 139 -15.00 17.28 20.43
C ARG A 139 -15.00 17.41 21.95
N LYS A 140 -15.00 16.28 22.64
CA LYS A 140 -15.07 16.17 24.11
C LYS A 140 -13.87 16.83 24.81
N LEU A 141 -12.71 16.91 24.14
CA LEU A 141 -11.51 17.59 24.65
C LEU A 141 -11.49 19.10 24.40
N MET A 142 -12.21 19.60 23.39
CA MET A 142 -12.31 21.03 23.11
C MET A 142 -13.59 21.67 23.67
N GLY A 143 -14.47 20.90 24.30
CA GLY A 143 -15.71 21.41 24.93
C GLY A 143 -16.76 21.91 23.95
N ILE A 144 -16.66 21.53 22.67
CA ILE A 144 -17.58 21.91 21.61
C ILE A 144 -18.92 21.19 21.82
N SER A 145 -20.05 21.90 21.64
CA SER A 145 -21.37 21.30 21.80
C SER A 145 -21.68 20.26 20.72
N ASP A 146 -22.66 19.40 20.96
CA ASP A 146 -23.04 18.38 19.99
C ASP A 146 -23.61 19.02 18.70
N ASP A 147 -24.35 20.14 18.82
CA ASP A 147 -24.90 20.92 17.70
C ASP A 147 -23.79 21.61 16.86
N GLU A 148 -22.80 22.22 17.52
CA GLU A 148 -21.65 22.87 16.87
C GLU A 148 -20.75 21.85 16.15
N PHE A 149 -20.67 20.62 16.68
CA PHE A 149 -19.93 19.55 16.06
C PHE A 149 -20.68 18.90 14.89
N GLU A 150 -22.00 18.71 14.99
CA GLU A 150 -22.79 18.16 13.88
C GLU A 150 -22.82 19.12 12.68
N THR A 151 -22.95 20.42 12.93
CA THR A 151 -22.80 21.46 11.88
C THR A 151 -21.40 21.45 11.25
N MET A 152 -20.32 21.37 12.05
CA MET A 152 -18.95 21.24 11.54
C MET A 152 -18.73 19.94 10.74
N LYS A 153 -19.30 18.82 11.20
CA LYS A 153 -19.23 17.50 10.53
C LYS A 153 -19.96 17.55 9.18
N GLN A 154 -21.09 18.26 9.10
CA GLN A 154 -21.84 18.45 7.87
C GLN A 154 -21.12 19.39 6.89
N GLU A 155 -20.51 20.49 7.36
CA GLU A 155 -19.67 21.35 6.50
C GLU A 155 -18.48 20.56 5.93
N LEU A 156 -17.80 19.75 6.75
CA LEU A 156 -16.72 18.86 6.31
C LEU A 156 -17.16 17.84 5.26
N ARG A 157 -18.37 17.27 5.39
CA ARG A 157 -18.96 16.35 4.40
C ARG A 157 -19.22 17.06 3.07
N VAL A 158 -19.93 18.19 3.09
CA VAL A 158 -20.20 19.00 1.88
C VAL A 158 -18.92 19.48 1.21
N LYS A 159 -17.89 19.83 2.00
CA LYS A 159 -16.58 20.24 1.49
C LYS A 159 -15.81 19.10 0.82
N LYS A 160 -15.82 17.89 1.40
CA LYS A 160 -15.22 16.68 0.79
C LYS A 160 -15.94 16.34 -0.51
N GLU A 161 -17.27 16.31 -0.50
CA GLU A 161 -18.08 16.00 -1.70
C GLU A 161 -17.79 17.00 -2.83
N LYS A 162 -17.74 18.31 -2.52
CA LYS A 162 -17.39 19.35 -3.51
C LYS A 162 -15.99 19.16 -4.08
N GLN A 163 -15.01 18.75 -3.27
CA GLN A 163 -13.65 18.45 -3.75
C GLN A 163 -13.62 17.21 -4.65
N GLU A 164 -14.34 16.14 -4.29
CA GLU A 164 -14.45 14.93 -5.11
C GLU A 164 -15.16 15.20 -6.45
N GLN A 165 -16.20 16.05 -6.46
CA GLN A 165 -16.85 16.53 -7.67
C GLN A 165 -15.89 17.37 -8.55
N GLU A 166 -15.12 18.30 -7.95
CA GLU A 166 -14.15 19.11 -8.70
C GLU A 166 -13.04 18.24 -9.32
N GLU A 167 -12.49 17.27 -8.57
CA GLU A 167 -11.50 16.33 -9.10
C GLU A 167 -12.07 15.41 -10.17
N ALA A 168 -13.32 14.95 -10.04
CA ALA A 168 -14.00 14.15 -11.06
C ALA A 168 -14.18 14.94 -12.38
N ILE A 169 -14.64 16.19 -12.31
CA ILE A 169 -14.76 17.09 -13.47
C ILE A 169 -13.38 17.32 -14.10
N LYS A 170 -12.37 17.64 -13.30
CA LYS A 170 -10.98 17.87 -13.74
C LYS A 170 -10.37 16.64 -14.41
N ARG A 171 -10.73 15.43 -13.94
CA ARG A 171 -10.34 14.15 -14.54
C ARG A 171 -11.05 13.91 -15.88
N GLN A 172 -12.35 14.18 -15.99
CA GLN A 172 -13.08 14.08 -17.27
C GLN A 172 -12.53 15.05 -18.32
N VAL A 173 -12.33 16.33 -17.97
CA VAL A 173 -11.75 17.35 -18.87
C VAL A 173 -10.33 16.96 -19.34
N ARG A 174 -9.56 16.25 -18.52
CA ARG A 174 -8.26 15.70 -18.94
C ARG A 174 -8.43 14.57 -19.95
N LEU A 175 -9.27 13.57 -19.66
CA LEU A 175 -9.53 12.45 -20.56
C LEU A 175 -10.11 12.89 -21.92
N GLU A 176 -10.96 13.93 -21.93
CA GLU A 176 -11.51 14.52 -23.14
C GLU A 176 -10.44 15.24 -23.98
N LYS A 177 -9.51 15.96 -23.34
CA LYS A 177 -8.35 16.56 -24.04
C LYS A 177 -7.42 15.49 -24.61
N ASP A 178 -7.06 14.49 -23.80
CA ASP A 178 -6.19 13.38 -24.21
C ASP A 178 -6.81 12.61 -25.41
N LYS A 179 -8.15 12.43 -25.41
CA LYS A 179 -8.88 11.86 -26.55
C LYS A 179 -8.88 12.78 -27.77
N ASN A 180 -9.21 14.06 -27.63
CA ASN A 180 -9.27 15.00 -28.74
C ASN A 180 -7.88 15.18 -29.41
N GLU A 181 -6.78 15.12 -28.65
CA GLU A 181 -5.43 15.10 -29.21
C GLU A 181 -5.18 13.81 -30.02
N LEU A 182 -5.61 12.65 -29.51
CA LEU A 182 -5.52 11.37 -30.21
C LEU A 182 -6.29 11.39 -31.55
N ASP A 183 -7.52 11.92 -31.53
CA ASP A 183 -8.39 12.02 -32.70
C ASP A 183 -7.86 13.04 -33.72
N TYR A 184 -7.32 14.19 -33.28
CA TYR A 184 -6.59 15.11 -34.17
C TYR A 184 -5.39 14.42 -34.84
N ARG A 185 -4.60 13.64 -34.08
CA ARG A 185 -3.40 12.96 -34.59
C ARG A 185 -3.76 11.83 -35.57
N ASN A 186 -4.84 11.10 -35.32
CA ASN A 186 -5.38 10.10 -36.23
C ASN A 186 -5.89 10.74 -37.54
N ASN A 187 -6.65 11.83 -37.45
CA ASN A 187 -7.16 12.55 -38.62
C ASN A 187 -6.03 13.12 -39.50
N PHE A 188 -4.94 13.60 -38.90
CA PHE A 188 -3.75 14.05 -39.66
C PHE A 188 -3.11 12.88 -40.42
N ARG A 189 -2.94 11.72 -39.77
CA ARG A 189 -2.33 10.52 -40.37
C ARG A 189 -3.17 9.91 -41.50
N ILE A 190 -4.49 10.07 -41.48
CA ILE A 190 -5.36 9.71 -42.60
C ILE A 190 -5.15 10.68 -43.77
N LYS A 191 -5.05 11.99 -43.50
CA LYS A 191 -4.91 13.03 -44.53
C LYS A 191 -3.60 12.92 -45.32
N GLU A 192 -2.51 12.49 -44.68
CA GLU A 192 -1.25 12.14 -45.34
C GLU A 192 -1.42 10.98 -46.34
N MET A 193 -2.23 9.97 -46.01
CA MET A 193 -2.48 8.83 -46.91
C MET A 193 -3.50 9.13 -48.03
N THR A 194 -4.48 10.02 -47.80
CA THR A 194 -5.45 10.38 -48.86
C THR A 194 -4.90 11.36 -49.88
N ASN A 195 -4.01 12.28 -49.48
CA ASN A 195 -3.38 13.22 -50.41
C ASN A 195 -2.33 12.54 -51.33
N GLY A 196 -1.90 11.33 -51.01
CA GLY A 196 -0.90 10.57 -51.77
C GLY A 196 -1.42 9.75 -52.96
N ARG A 197 -2.63 10.01 -53.49
CA ARG A 197 -3.21 9.15 -54.53
C ARG A 197 -4.01 9.85 -55.64
N VAL A 198 -3.28 10.58 -56.50
CA VAL A 198 -3.74 10.88 -57.86
C VAL A 198 -2.73 10.33 -58.88
N HIS A 199 -3.22 9.41 -59.72
CA HIS A 199 -2.57 8.75 -60.86
C HIS A 199 -1.42 7.72 -60.68
N ALA A 200 -1.49 6.76 -61.61
CA ALA A 200 -0.43 5.96 -62.22
C ALA A 200 0.18 4.74 -61.48
N ASN A 201 -0.20 3.58 -62.02
CA ASN A 201 0.47 2.29 -62.00
C ASN A 201 2.02 2.37 -62.00
N ALA A 202 2.65 1.92 -60.92
CA ALA A 202 3.99 1.34 -60.96
C ALA A 202 4.18 0.35 -59.80
N ALA A 203 4.70 -0.83 -60.10
CA ALA A 203 5.37 -1.66 -59.09
C ALA A 203 6.82 -1.16 -58.90
N THR A 204 7.46 -1.58 -57.81
CA THR A 204 8.86 -1.27 -57.42
C THR A 204 9.04 0.07 -56.68
N ALA A 205 9.26 -0.03 -55.36
CA ALA A 205 9.88 1.03 -54.55
C ALA A 205 11.08 0.41 -53.81
N HIS A 206 12.27 0.99 -54.02
CA HIS A 206 13.54 0.30 -53.77
C HIS A 206 13.87 0.08 -52.29
N ARG A 207 14.15 -1.17 -51.90
CA ARG A 207 14.96 -1.47 -50.71
C ARG A 207 16.41 -1.06 -50.95
N VAL A 208 16.84 0.08 -50.40
CA VAL A 208 18.25 0.49 -50.43
C VAL A 208 19.05 -0.33 -49.39
N HIS A 209 19.48 -1.53 -49.78
CA HIS A 209 20.45 -2.32 -49.00
C HIS A 209 21.87 -1.84 -49.33
N LYS A 210 22.50 -1.11 -48.39
CA LYS A 210 23.92 -0.76 -48.48
C LYS A 210 24.76 -2.01 -48.18
N VAL A 211 25.59 -2.42 -49.13
CA VAL A 211 26.53 -3.54 -48.95
C VAL A 211 27.62 -3.20 -47.91
N PRO A 212 28.07 -4.17 -47.08
CA PRO A 212 29.19 -3.95 -46.17
C PRO A 212 30.48 -3.64 -46.92
N ARG A 213 31.19 -2.58 -46.54
CA ARG A 213 32.56 -2.33 -47.02
C ARG A 213 33.56 -3.17 -46.21
N ILE A 214 34.10 -4.20 -46.84
CA ILE A 214 35.23 -4.97 -46.31
C ILE A 214 36.50 -4.14 -46.51
N ASN A 215 37.32 -3.98 -45.47
CA ASN A 215 38.56 -3.20 -45.52
C ASN A 215 39.77 -4.13 -45.28
N LEU A 216 40.75 -4.15 -46.19
CA LEU A 216 41.93 -5.02 -46.13
C LEU A 216 43.24 -4.23 -46.22
N LYS A 217 44.33 -4.85 -45.73
CA LYS A 217 45.73 -4.38 -45.60
C LYS A 217 45.97 -3.33 -44.49
N SER A 218 46.94 -3.45 -43.55
CA SER A 218 48.28 -4.10 -43.46
C SER A 218 49.33 -3.46 -44.38
N LYS A 219 50.46 -2.90 -43.94
CA LYS A 219 51.16 -2.76 -42.63
C LYS A 219 51.96 -1.41 -42.66
N ASN A 220 52.78 -0.90 -41.74
CA ASN A 220 53.56 -1.29 -40.52
C ASN A 220 53.86 0.06 -39.77
N ALA A 221 54.49 0.22 -38.59
CA ALA A 221 54.71 -0.56 -37.35
C ALA A 221 55.48 0.34 -36.30
N SER A 222 55.75 -0.22 -35.10
CA SER A 222 56.77 0.16 -34.09
C SER A 222 56.72 1.53 -33.36
N GLY A 223 56.73 1.47 -32.02
CA GLY A 223 56.99 2.58 -31.09
C GLY A 223 55.74 3.38 -30.66
N GLY A 224 55.42 3.59 -29.38
CA GLY A 224 55.89 2.93 -28.15
C GLY A 224 56.34 3.86 -27.03
N ASP A 225 55.40 4.47 -26.28
CA ASP A 225 55.63 4.91 -24.89
C ASP A 225 54.30 5.16 -24.11
N SER A 226 54.39 5.44 -22.81
CA SER A 226 53.26 5.72 -21.86
C SER A 226 53.32 7.20 -21.34
N PRO A 227 52.58 7.69 -20.31
CA PRO A 227 51.45 7.15 -19.51
C PRO A 227 50.26 8.16 -19.28
N SER A 228 49.34 7.83 -18.35
CA SER A 228 48.39 8.75 -17.65
C SER A 228 47.22 9.37 -18.49
N GLU A 229 46.13 9.94 -17.95
CA GLU A 229 45.70 10.22 -16.55
C GLU A 229 44.15 10.25 -16.38
N ALA A 230 43.68 10.28 -15.11
CA ALA A 230 42.40 10.76 -14.55
C ALA A 230 41.06 10.73 -15.32
N LYS A 231 40.04 10.11 -14.70
CA LYS A 231 38.61 10.45 -14.90
C LYS A 231 38.14 11.42 -13.81
N VAL A 232 37.37 12.46 -14.17
CA VAL A 232 36.74 13.38 -13.20
C VAL A 232 35.21 13.20 -13.20
N GLU A 233 34.66 12.84 -12.04
CA GLU A 233 33.23 12.64 -11.81
C GLU A 233 32.54 13.95 -11.35
N LYS A 234 31.45 14.35 -12.00
CA LYS A 234 30.69 15.57 -11.63
C LYS A 234 29.37 15.23 -10.93
N LYS A 235 29.37 15.27 -9.60
CA LYS A 235 28.15 15.23 -8.79
C LYS A 235 27.31 16.49 -9.03
N LYS A 236 26.00 16.34 -9.26
CA LYS A 236 25.02 17.43 -9.16
C LYS A 236 24.38 17.41 -7.78
N VAL A 237 24.43 18.54 -7.08
CA VAL A 237 23.60 18.80 -5.89
C VAL A 237 22.52 19.79 -6.29
N THR A 238 21.26 19.41 -6.16
CA THR A 238 20.12 20.31 -6.39
C THR A 238 19.65 20.88 -5.06
N LYS A 239 19.67 22.20 -4.94
CA LYS A 239 19.25 22.95 -3.76
C LYS A 239 17.75 23.26 -3.87
N MET A 240 16.95 22.82 -2.90
CA MET A 240 15.59 23.34 -2.75
C MET A 240 15.62 24.73 -2.13
N MET A 241 14.71 25.59 -2.57
CA MET A 241 14.36 26.84 -1.89
C MET A 241 13.00 26.68 -1.19
N TYR A 242 12.73 27.64 -0.30
CA TYR A 242 11.56 27.77 0.56
C TYR A 242 10.22 27.56 -0.15
#